data_AF-A0A355G870-F1
#
_entry.id   AF-A0A355G870-F1
#
_cell.length_a   1.000
_cell.length_b   1.000
_cell.length_c   1.000
_cell.angle_alpha   90.00
_cell.angle_beta   90.00
_cell.angle_gamma   90.00
#
_symmetry.space_group_name_H-M   'P 1'
#
loop_
_entity.id
_entity.type
_entity.pdbx_description
1 polymer ?
#
loop_
_entity_poly.entity_id
_entity_poly.type
_entity_poly.pdbx_seq_one_letter_code
_entity_poly.pdbx_strand_id
1 'polypeptide(L)'
;MNAQRTIAFTMLSLECAAFGILSETLFFPSSIIVLAALSYVPLLRYPFSRRQVFWTTSLLAILFMAKYMLYQHEFGLDRLAIRTPLAYAAAQFVITVQLRQMFDSHFDRFLPNAFPLFGIVAFILIGDILVYGSKGRYYQVLVFGYILLTGVFYQWGHAVRKPVSPEKKRWSVYVIRTGFFVVICLMGWLTATGLDRYERELDQLYYRLIEPRTGGLASRAGFSTISRLGSLSKQFDAGAEQIKLRVQSTDEPGYFRGRAFVQFFNSEWHSEIGNHNAAIIAVPPAGVQASVPQDGTWFQMGQAKSSNWIEYQVWSEISGHIFAPLNTPLVYAVADSVQFDSQDILTSRSMESGFPYSLYYPRHQLPHRPESPQALKRLLQLPYNISPEIRELSREVFAGCETPAEKIERVQTYFQN
;
A
#
# COMPACT_ATOMS: atom_id res chain seq x y z
N MET A 1 -14.49 -38.26 -18.18
CA MET A 1 -14.19 -36.92 -17.61
C MET A 1 -12.96 -36.37 -18.31
N ASN A 2 -13.03 -35.17 -18.88
CA ASN A 2 -11.85 -34.56 -19.51
C ASN A 2 -10.90 -34.09 -18.40
N ALA A 3 -9.75 -34.75 -18.24
CA ALA A 3 -8.75 -34.41 -17.23
C ALA A 3 -8.35 -32.92 -17.27
N GLN A 4 -8.35 -32.30 -18.45
CA GLN A 4 -8.13 -30.87 -18.64
C GLN A 4 -9.21 -29.99 -17.95
N ARG A 5 -10.48 -30.41 -17.93
CA ARG A 5 -11.55 -29.69 -17.22
C ARG A 5 -11.40 -29.81 -15.70
N THR A 6 -10.93 -30.96 -15.21
CA THR A 6 -10.62 -31.14 -13.78
C THR A 6 -9.47 -30.23 -13.36
N ILE A 7 -8.42 -30.14 -14.18
CA ILE A 7 -7.31 -29.19 -13.94
C ILE A 7 -7.81 -27.74 -13.96
N ALA A 8 -8.64 -27.37 -14.93
CA ALA A 8 -9.22 -26.04 -15.02
C ALA A 8 -10.09 -25.69 -13.80
N PHE A 9 -10.87 -26.65 -13.30
CA PHE A 9 -11.64 -26.50 -12.06
C PHE A 9 -10.71 -26.29 -10.84
N THR A 10 -9.62 -27.05 -10.73
CA THR A 10 -8.63 -26.87 -9.66
C THR A 10 -7.93 -25.52 -9.75
N MET A 11 -7.59 -25.07 -10.97
CA MET A 11 -7.00 -23.74 -11.22
C MET A 11 -7.94 -22.62 -10.74
N LEU A 12 -9.21 -22.67 -11.15
CA LEU A 12 -10.22 -21.68 -10.71
C LEU A 12 -10.45 -21.74 -9.19
N SER A 13 -10.39 -22.93 -8.59
CA SER A 13 -10.53 -23.10 -7.14
C SER A 13 -9.35 -22.48 -6.38
N LEU A 14 -8.13 -22.55 -6.90
CA LEU A 14 -6.96 -21.88 -6.32
C LEU A 14 -7.08 -20.36 -6.41
N GLU A 15 -7.57 -19.82 -7.53
CA GLU A 15 -7.84 -18.39 -7.68
C GLU A 15 -8.89 -17.91 -6.67
N CYS A 16 -9.99 -18.67 -6.51
CA CYS A 16 -11.03 -18.39 -5.50
C CYS A 16 -10.50 -18.49 -4.06
N ALA A 17 -9.62 -19.45 -3.77
CA ALA A 17 -8.99 -19.58 -2.45
C ALA A 17 -8.07 -18.39 -2.16
N ALA A 18 -7.23 -17.99 -3.11
CA ALA A 18 -6.37 -16.82 -2.98
C ALA A 18 -7.19 -15.54 -2.77
N PHE A 19 -8.23 -15.36 -3.58
CA PHE A 19 -9.15 -14.23 -3.48
C PHE A 19 -9.86 -14.19 -2.12
N GLY A 20 -10.40 -15.31 -1.63
CA GLY A 20 -11.13 -15.37 -0.37
C GLY A 20 -10.25 -15.13 0.85
N ILE A 21 -9.02 -15.67 0.87
CA ILE A 21 -8.07 -15.49 1.98
C ILE A 21 -7.61 -14.03 2.08
N LEU A 22 -7.37 -13.36 0.95
CA LEU A 22 -6.83 -12.00 0.92
C LEU A 22 -7.91 -10.93 1.08
N SER A 23 -9.08 -11.13 0.47
CA SER A 23 -10.20 -10.20 0.60
C SER A 23 -11.02 -10.39 1.88
N GLU A 24 -10.83 -11.50 2.61
CA GLU A 24 -11.68 -11.88 3.75
C GLU A 24 -13.18 -12.01 3.40
N THR A 25 -13.50 -12.11 2.11
CA THR A 25 -14.87 -12.33 1.62
C THR A 25 -15.01 -13.74 1.07
N LEU A 26 -15.92 -14.53 1.65
CA LEU A 26 -16.12 -15.92 1.25
C LEU A 26 -17.31 -16.12 0.30
N PHE A 27 -18.24 -15.17 0.23
CA PHE A 27 -19.47 -15.34 -0.53
C PHE A 27 -19.24 -15.47 -2.04
N PHE A 28 -18.49 -14.53 -2.63
CA PHE A 28 -18.14 -14.56 -4.05
C PHE A 28 -17.33 -15.81 -4.44
N PRO A 29 -16.19 -16.13 -3.81
CA PRO A 29 -15.39 -17.30 -4.21
C PRO A 29 -16.15 -18.62 -4.01
N SER A 30 -16.96 -18.75 -2.95
CA SER A 30 -17.78 -19.95 -2.74
C SER A 30 -18.82 -20.11 -3.85
N SER A 31 -19.47 -19.02 -4.25
CA SER A 31 -20.45 -19.02 -5.34
C SER A 31 -19.82 -19.43 -6.67
N ILE A 32 -18.62 -18.93 -6.99
CA ILE A 32 -17.89 -19.30 -8.21
C ILE A 32 -17.51 -20.78 -8.19
N ILE A 33 -17.04 -21.33 -7.07
CA ILE A 33 -16.69 -22.77 -6.96
C ILE A 33 -17.92 -23.64 -7.19
N VAL A 34 -19.07 -23.29 -6.58
CA VAL A 34 -20.33 -24.03 -6.78
C VAL A 34 -20.77 -23.96 -8.24
N LEU A 35 -20.75 -22.78 -8.86
CA LEU A 35 -21.06 -22.63 -10.28
C LEU A 35 -20.07 -23.40 -11.17
N ALA A 36 -18.79 -23.41 -10.83
CA ALA A 36 -17.78 -24.18 -11.57
C ALA A 36 -18.05 -25.69 -11.48
N ALA A 37 -18.55 -26.19 -10.34
CA ALA A 37 -18.98 -27.57 -10.20
C ALA A 37 -20.20 -27.90 -11.10
N LEU A 38 -21.12 -26.94 -11.27
CA LEU A 38 -22.25 -27.11 -12.20
C LEU A 38 -21.82 -27.22 -13.68
N SER A 39 -20.63 -26.74 -14.04
CA SER A 39 -20.12 -26.88 -15.41
C SER A 39 -19.85 -28.35 -15.83
N TYR A 40 -19.80 -29.28 -14.87
CA TYR A 40 -19.72 -30.71 -15.15
C TYR A 40 -21.01 -31.27 -15.73
N VAL A 41 -22.16 -30.61 -15.50
CA VAL A 41 -23.46 -31.02 -16.04
C VAL A 41 -23.55 -30.59 -17.51
N PRO A 42 -23.61 -31.52 -18.48
CA PRO A 42 -23.59 -31.17 -19.91
C PRO A 42 -24.82 -30.35 -20.34
N LEU A 43 -25.97 -30.56 -19.70
CA LEU A 43 -27.23 -29.86 -19.98
C LEU A 43 -27.17 -28.34 -19.74
N LEU A 44 -26.25 -27.88 -18.87
CA LEU A 44 -26.07 -26.47 -18.56
C LEU A 44 -25.12 -25.76 -19.52
N ARG A 45 -24.54 -26.48 -20.50
CA ARG A 45 -23.57 -25.90 -21.44
C ARG A 45 -24.28 -25.31 -22.64
N TYR A 46 -23.86 -24.13 -23.05
CA TYR A 46 -24.48 -23.38 -24.13
C TYR A 46 -23.45 -22.99 -25.19
N PRO A 47 -23.74 -23.13 -26.50
CA PRO A 47 -22.86 -22.70 -27.57
C PRO A 47 -22.95 -21.19 -27.74
N PHE A 48 -22.06 -20.44 -27.11
CA PHE A 48 -22.05 -18.99 -27.26
C PHE A 48 -21.52 -18.57 -28.64
N SER A 49 -22.30 -17.82 -29.40
CA SER A 49 -21.80 -17.16 -30.62
C SER A 49 -20.82 -16.03 -30.29
N ARG A 50 -19.90 -15.67 -31.20
CA ARG A 50 -18.94 -14.56 -30.98
C ARG A 50 -19.61 -13.25 -30.54
N ARG A 51 -20.78 -12.96 -31.10
CA ARG A 51 -21.58 -11.76 -30.75
C ARG A 51 -22.16 -11.87 -29.33
N GLN A 52 -22.65 -13.05 -28.93
CA GLN A 52 -23.09 -13.29 -27.55
C GLN A 52 -21.93 -13.25 -26.56
N VAL A 53 -20.75 -13.78 -26.91
CA VAL A 53 -19.53 -13.66 -26.07
C VAL A 53 -19.18 -12.20 -25.83
N PHE A 54 -19.18 -11.37 -26.88
CA PHE A 54 -18.94 -9.94 -26.76
C PHE A 54 -19.97 -9.27 -25.85
N TRP A 55 -21.26 -9.45 -26.11
CA TRP A 55 -22.32 -8.81 -25.32
C TRP A 55 -22.36 -9.27 -23.87
N THR A 56 -22.20 -10.57 -23.61
CA THR A 56 -22.16 -11.10 -22.24
C THR A 56 -20.96 -10.59 -21.47
N THR A 57 -19.78 -10.51 -22.10
CA THR A 57 -18.57 -9.97 -21.45
C THR A 57 -18.68 -8.47 -21.21
N SER A 58 -19.20 -7.70 -22.18
CA SER A 58 -19.43 -6.26 -22.03
C SER A 58 -20.48 -5.95 -20.96
N LEU A 59 -21.58 -6.71 -20.92
CA LEU A 59 -22.60 -6.57 -19.88
C LEU A 59 -22.01 -6.90 -18.50
N LEU A 60 -21.21 -7.97 -18.41
CA LEU A 60 -20.53 -8.32 -17.17
C LEU A 60 -19.59 -7.18 -16.71
N ALA A 61 -18.83 -6.58 -17.63
CA ALA A 61 -17.95 -5.46 -17.33
C ALA A 61 -18.75 -4.25 -16.81
N ILE A 62 -19.88 -3.91 -17.44
CA ILE A 62 -20.78 -2.84 -16.99
C ILE A 62 -21.34 -3.14 -15.61
N LEU A 63 -21.78 -4.38 -15.34
CA LEU A 63 -22.31 -4.78 -14.03
C LEU A 63 -21.25 -4.68 -12.93
N PHE A 64 -20.02 -5.13 -13.18
CA PHE A 64 -18.92 -4.99 -12.22
C PHE A 64 -18.50 -3.53 -12.03
N MET A 65 -18.56 -2.71 -13.08
CA MET A 65 -18.31 -1.27 -12.99
C MET A 65 -19.41 -0.55 -12.19
N ALA A 66 -20.68 -0.89 -12.44
CA ALA A 66 -21.81 -0.36 -11.68
C ALA A 66 -21.74 -0.79 -10.21
N LYS A 67 -21.43 -2.07 -9.94
CA LYS A 67 -21.17 -2.57 -8.59
C LYS A 67 -20.06 -1.77 -7.91
N TYR A 68 -18.95 -1.54 -8.61
CA TYR A 68 -17.82 -0.75 -8.11
C TYR A 68 -18.21 0.70 -7.79
N MET A 69 -19.04 1.34 -8.62
CA MET A 69 -19.54 2.70 -8.40
C MET A 69 -20.54 2.78 -7.25
N LEU A 70 -21.37 1.75 -7.04
CA LEU A 70 -22.43 1.73 -6.02
C LEU A 70 -21.92 1.26 -4.66
N TYR A 71 -20.94 0.35 -4.62
CA TYR A 71 -20.42 -0.23 -3.39
C TYR A 71 -18.92 -0.53 -3.56
N GLN A 72 -18.10 0.37 -3.03
CA GLN A 72 -16.67 0.11 -2.91
C GLN A 72 -16.44 -0.77 -1.70
N HIS A 73 -15.73 -1.88 -1.89
CA HIS A 73 -15.40 -2.76 -0.78
C HIS A 73 -14.45 -2.03 0.17
N GLU A 74 -14.89 -1.79 1.41
CA GLU A 74 -14.08 -1.17 2.45
C GLU A 74 -13.00 -2.14 2.89
N PHE A 75 -11.78 -1.92 2.41
CA PHE A 75 -10.61 -2.58 2.97
C PHE A 75 -10.23 -1.87 4.27
N GLY A 76 -9.84 -2.63 5.30
CA GLY A 76 -9.22 -2.06 6.49
C GLY A 76 -8.03 -1.18 6.12
N LEU A 77 -7.86 -0.05 6.81
CA LEU A 77 -6.96 1.05 6.44
C LEU A 77 -5.47 0.69 6.34
N ASP A 78 -5.08 -0.51 6.78
CA ASP A 78 -3.72 -1.07 6.67
C ASP A 78 -3.43 -1.73 5.30
N ARG A 79 -4.42 -1.81 4.38
CA ARG A 79 -4.34 -2.53 3.09
C ARG A 79 -4.35 -1.64 1.85
N LEU A 80 -3.97 -0.36 1.96
CA LEU A 80 -4.13 0.60 0.86
C LEU A 80 -2.89 0.70 -0.05
N ALA A 81 -2.87 -0.12 -1.10
CA ALA A 81 -2.25 0.26 -2.37
C ALA A 81 -3.25 1.16 -3.14
N ILE A 82 -2.75 2.08 -3.97
CA ILE A 82 -3.53 3.16 -4.61
C ILE A 82 -4.71 2.64 -5.48
N ARG A 83 -4.76 1.34 -5.84
CA ARG A 83 -5.77 0.74 -6.73
C ARG A 83 -6.56 -0.45 -6.14
N THR A 84 -6.40 -0.74 -4.85
CA THR A 84 -6.98 -1.94 -4.18
C THR A 84 -8.47 -2.20 -4.50
N PRO A 85 -9.37 -1.19 -4.50
CA PRO A 85 -10.79 -1.41 -4.80
C PRO A 85 -11.08 -1.73 -6.28
N LEU A 86 -10.33 -1.12 -7.20
CA LEU A 86 -10.45 -1.37 -8.64
C LEU A 86 -9.88 -2.75 -8.98
N ALA A 87 -8.72 -3.11 -8.41
CA ALA A 87 -8.10 -4.41 -8.59
C ALA A 87 -8.98 -5.55 -8.06
N TYR A 88 -9.64 -5.34 -6.92
CA TYR A 88 -10.65 -6.25 -6.38
C TYR A 88 -11.81 -6.49 -7.34
N ALA A 89 -12.42 -5.42 -7.88
CA ALA A 89 -13.52 -5.53 -8.83
C ALA A 89 -13.07 -6.17 -10.15
N ALA A 90 -11.88 -5.82 -10.65
CA ALA A 90 -11.30 -6.38 -11.85
C ALA A 90 -10.98 -7.88 -11.70
N ALA A 91 -10.47 -8.30 -10.53
CA ALA A 91 -10.21 -9.72 -10.25
C ALA A 91 -11.51 -10.54 -10.27
N GLN A 92 -12.59 -10.03 -9.66
CA GLN A 92 -13.90 -10.69 -9.70
C GLN A 92 -14.43 -10.81 -11.13
N PHE A 93 -14.29 -9.75 -11.94
CA PHE A 93 -14.66 -9.76 -13.34
C PHE A 93 -13.90 -10.84 -14.12
N VAL A 94 -12.56 -10.88 -14.00
CA VAL A 94 -11.71 -11.83 -14.72
C VAL A 94 -12.01 -13.27 -14.33
N ILE A 95 -12.15 -13.58 -13.04
CA ILE A 95 -12.55 -14.90 -12.54
C ILE A 95 -13.90 -15.33 -13.12
N THR A 96 -14.86 -14.39 -13.21
CA THR A 96 -16.19 -14.67 -13.76
C THR A 96 -16.15 -14.90 -15.27
N VAL A 97 -15.32 -14.16 -16.01
CA VAL A 97 -15.07 -14.40 -17.44
C VAL A 97 -14.44 -15.77 -17.67
N GLN A 98 -13.54 -16.20 -16.80
CA GLN A 98 -12.92 -17.52 -16.85
C GLN A 98 -13.92 -18.64 -16.53
N LEU A 99 -14.81 -18.44 -15.54
CA LEU A 99 -15.92 -19.34 -15.25
C LEU A 99 -16.84 -19.53 -16.47
N ARG A 100 -17.19 -18.46 -17.19
CA ARG A 100 -18.00 -18.53 -18.42
C ARG A 100 -17.42 -19.49 -19.45
N GLN A 101 -16.09 -19.51 -19.60
CA GLN A 101 -15.42 -20.41 -20.56
C GLN A 101 -15.64 -21.89 -20.24
N MET A 102 -15.93 -22.25 -18.98
CA MET A 102 -16.26 -23.63 -18.61
C MET A 102 -17.67 -24.06 -19.07
N PHE A 103 -18.57 -23.10 -19.29
CA PHE A 103 -19.95 -23.34 -19.73
C PHE A 103 -20.14 -23.26 -21.25
N ASP A 104 -19.12 -22.83 -22.00
CA ASP A 104 -19.18 -22.75 -23.45
C ASP A 104 -19.00 -24.13 -24.08
N SER A 105 -20.02 -24.61 -24.80
CA SER A 105 -19.99 -25.94 -25.41
C SER A 105 -19.02 -26.02 -26.60
N HIS A 106 -18.58 -24.89 -27.18
CA HIS A 106 -17.50 -24.88 -28.17
C HIS A 106 -16.18 -25.44 -27.61
N PHE A 107 -16.03 -25.42 -26.29
CA PHE A 107 -14.85 -25.93 -25.57
C PHE A 107 -15.08 -27.29 -24.90
N ASP A 108 -16.10 -28.05 -25.33
CA ASP A 108 -16.37 -29.38 -24.78
C ASP A 108 -15.19 -30.34 -24.96
N ARG A 109 -14.45 -30.21 -26.07
CA ARG A 109 -13.28 -31.04 -26.35
C ARG A 109 -12.01 -30.50 -25.69
N PHE A 110 -11.76 -29.18 -25.77
CA PHE A 110 -10.61 -28.53 -25.15
C PHE A 110 -10.94 -27.10 -24.74
N LEU A 111 -10.47 -26.70 -23.55
CA LEU A 111 -10.51 -25.30 -23.12
C LEU A 111 -9.51 -24.43 -23.90
N PRO A 112 -9.79 -23.13 -24.08
CA PRO A 112 -8.95 -22.22 -24.83
C PRO A 112 -7.62 -21.97 -24.10
N ASN A 113 -6.56 -21.69 -24.85
CA ASN A 113 -5.25 -21.33 -24.29
C ASN A 113 -5.30 -20.02 -23.47
N ALA A 114 -6.32 -19.20 -23.71
CA ALA A 114 -6.55 -18.00 -22.92
C ALA A 114 -7.00 -18.30 -21.47
N PHE A 115 -7.48 -19.51 -21.17
CA PHE A 115 -8.02 -19.85 -19.85
C PHE A 115 -6.98 -19.65 -18.72
N PRO A 116 -5.77 -20.24 -18.76
CA PRO A 116 -4.74 -19.95 -17.75
C PRO A 116 -4.24 -18.50 -17.73
N LEU A 117 -4.30 -17.80 -18.87
CA LEU A 117 -3.87 -16.40 -18.95
C LEU A 117 -4.80 -15.49 -18.15
N PHE A 118 -6.11 -15.76 -18.16
CA PHE A 118 -7.06 -15.02 -17.33
C PHE A 118 -6.76 -15.20 -15.85
N GLY A 119 -6.43 -16.41 -15.39
CA GLY A 119 -6.11 -16.59 -13.99
C GLY A 119 -4.74 -16.02 -13.58
N ILE A 120 -3.75 -15.96 -14.48
CA ILE A 120 -2.53 -15.17 -14.22
C ILE A 120 -2.89 -13.70 -13.98
N VAL A 121 -3.76 -13.12 -14.82
CA VAL A 121 -4.24 -11.75 -14.63
C VAL A 121 -5.01 -11.62 -13.31
N ALA A 122 -5.85 -12.61 -12.96
CA ALA A 122 -6.55 -12.63 -11.68
C ALA A 122 -5.58 -12.64 -10.50
N PHE A 123 -4.53 -13.46 -10.52
CA PHE A 123 -3.49 -13.47 -9.50
C PHE A 123 -2.76 -12.13 -9.40
N ILE A 124 -2.37 -11.50 -10.52
CA ILE A 124 -1.75 -10.17 -10.51
C ILE A 124 -2.66 -9.15 -9.81
N LEU A 125 -3.96 -9.15 -10.14
CA LEU A 125 -4.94 -8.24 -9.54
C LEU A 125 -5.22 -8.57 -8.07
N ILE A 126 -5.18 -9.84 -7.68
CA ILE A 126 -5.30 -10.29 -6.29
C ILE A 126 -4.06 -9.88 -5.49
N GLY A 127 -2.87 -9.92 -6.08
CA GLY A 127 -1.62 -9.51 -5.45
C GLY A 127 -1.55 -8.01 -5.12
N ASP A 128 -2.33 -7.18 -5.82
CA ASP A 128 -2.50 -5.75 -5.50
C ASP A 128 -3.27 -5.54 -4.18
N ILE A 129 -3.96 -6.58 -3.68
CA ILE A 129 -4.57 -6.60 -2.35
C ILE A 129 -3.47 -6.92 -1.33
N LEU A 130 -2.81 -5.86 -0.83
CA LEU A 130 -1.62 -5.88 0.05
C LEU A 130 -1.53 -7.08 0.99
N VAL A 131 -0.42 -7.80 0.87
CA VAL A 131 -0.23 -9.09 1.54
C VAL A 131 0.74 -8.98 2.72
N TYR A 132 0.27 -8.50 3.87
CA TYR A 132 1.11 -8.45 5.07
C TYR A 132 1.21 -9.79 5.82
N GLY A 133 2.41 -10.13 6.29
CA GLY A 133 2.66 -11.19 7.28
C GLY A 133 2.49 -12.61 6.75
N SER A 134 1.80 -13.48 7.51
CA SER A 134 1.61 -14.90 7.16
C SER A 134 0.79 -15.12 5.88
N LYS A 135 -0.05 -14.14 5.51
CA LYS A 135 -0.82 -14.14 4.25
C LYS A 135 0.08 -14.12 3.01
N GLY A 136 1.29 -13.55 3.13
CA GLY A 136 2.30 -13.47 2.05
C GLY A 136 2.71 -14.84 1.56
N ARG A 137 3.03 -15.71 2.53
CA ARG A 137 3.44 -17.09 2.25
C ARG A 137 2.30 -17.91 1.65
N TYR A 138 1.07 -17.76 2.15
CA TYR A 138 -0.09 -18.46 1.58
C TYR A 138 -0.33 -18.05 0.13
N TYR A 139 -0.27 -16.75 -0.17
CA TYR A 139 -0.41 -16.25 -1.53
C TYR A 139 0.69 -16.79 -2.45
N GLN A 140 1.95 -16.75 -2.03
CA GLN A 140 3.08 -17.30 -2.80
C GLN A 140 2.88 -18.79 -3.11
N VAL A 141 2.50 -19.61 -2.12
CA VAL A 141 2.23 -21.04 -2.30
C VAL A 141 1.11 -21.27 -3.32
N LEU A 142 0.03 -20.48 -3.26
CA LEU A 142 -1.10 -20.59 -4.20
C LEU A 142 -0.69 -20.18 -5.63
N VAL A 143 0.07 -19.09 -5.79
CA VAL A 143 0.63 -18.66 -7.08
C VAL A 143 1.53 -19.76 -7.67
N PHE A 144 2.40 -20.34 -6.86
CA PHE A 144 3.29 -21.42 -7.30
C PHE A 144 2.51 -22.67 -7.71
N GLY A 145 1.51 -23.06 -6.93
CA GLY A 145 0.59 -24.14 -7.29
C GLY A 145 -0.13 -23.87 -8.62
N TYR A 146 -0.55 -22.62 -8.85
CA TYR A 146 -1.20 -22.20 -10.09
C TYR A 146 -0.26 -22.29 -11.31
N ILE A 147 0.99 -21.85 -11.17
CA ILE A 147 2.00 -21.94 -12.23
C ILE A 147 2.25 -23.40 -12.61
N LEU A 148 2.39 -24.29 -11.61
CA LEU A 148 2.53 -25.73 -11.84
C LEU A 148 1.33 -26.30 -12.61
N LEU A 149 0.10 -25.98 -12.20
CA LEU A 149 -1.11 -26.43 -12.89
C LEU A 149 -1.22 -25.87 -14.31
N THR A 150 -0.73 -24.65 -14.55
CA THR A 150 -0.66 -24.06 -15.89
C THR A 150 0.24 -24.89 -16.81
N GLY A 151 1.41 -25.32 -16.31
CA GLY A 151 2.30 -26.24 -17.03
C GLY A 151 1.61 -27.57 -17.38
N VAL A 152 0.93 -28.17 -16.41
CA VAL A 152 0.16 -29.42 -16.60
C VAL A 152 -0.98 -29.23 -17.60
N PHE A 153 -1.71 -28.11 -17.53
CA PHE A 153 -2.81 -27.76 -18.43
C PHE A 153 -2.34 -27.70 -19.89
N TYR A 154 -1.21 -27.03 -20.15
CA TYR A 154 -0.66 -26.94 -21.50
C TYR A 154 -0.09 -28.28 -21.99
N GLN A 155 0.58 -29.04 -21.12
CA GLN A 155 1.13 -30.35 -21.49
C GLN A 155 0.02 -31.33 -21.90
N TRP A 156 -1.10 -31.36 -21.17
CA TRP A 156 -2.23 -32.22 -21.50
C TRP A 156 -3.02 -31.71 -22.71
N GLY A 157 -3.17 -30.39 -22.86
CA GLY A 157 -3.81 -29.78 -24.02
C GLY A 157 -3.02 -30.00 -25.33
N HIS A 158 -1.69 -30.02 -25.27
CA HIS A 158 -0.84 -30.27 -26.44
C HIS A 158 -0.76 -31.75 -26.84
N ALA A 159 -0.73 -32.66 -25.86
CA ALA A 159 -0.61 -34.10 -26.10
C ALA A 159 -1.82 -34.70 -26.84
N VAL A 160 -3.00 -34.09 -26.70
CA VAL A 160 -4.24 -34.59 -27.32
C VAL A 160 -4.59 -33.85 -28.63
N ARG A 161 -4.02 -32.65 -28.87
CA ARG A 161 -4.26 -31.86 -30.11
C ARG A 161 -3.40 -32.28 -31.30
N LYS A 162 -2.28 -32.98 -31.08
CA LYS A 162 -1.47 -33.54 -32.18
C LYS A 162 -1.86 -35.00 -32.42
N PRO A 163 -2.16 -35.43 -33.66
CA PRO A 163 -2.26 -36.86 -33.96
C PRO A 163 -0.89 -37.48 -33.62
N VAL A 164 -0.92 -38.57 -32.85
CA VAL A 164 0.28 -39.29 -32.44
C VAL A 164 0.91 -39.87 -33.72
N SER A 165 1.87 -39.17 -34.31
CA SER A 165 2.86 -39.85 -35.15
C SER A 165 3.66 -40.77 -34.22
N PRO A 166 4.02 -41.99 -34.66
CA PRO A 166 4.80 -42.91 -33.84
C PRO A 166 6.27 -42.45 -33.79
N GLU A 167 6.53 -41.26 -33.26
CA GLU A 167 7.87 -40.83 -32.94
C GLU A 167 8.30 -41.52 -31.64
N LYS A 168 9.46 -42.18 -31.71
CA LYS A 168 10.13 -42.85 -30.58
C LYS A 168 10.04 -41.94 -29.34
N LYS A 169 9.41 -42.44 -28.28
CA LYS A 169 9.29 -41.78 -26.96
C LYS A 169 10.68 -41.37 -26.45
N ARG A 170 11.12 -40.15 -26.76
CA ARG A 170 12.34 -39.55 -26.19
C ARG A 170 12.00 -39.05 -24.80
N TRP A 171 11.91 -39.97 -23.86
CA TRP A 171 11.63 -39.70 -22.44
C TRP A 171 12.60 -38.66 -21.86
N SER A 172 13.85 -38.64 -22.36
CA SER A 172 14.86 -37.62 -22.07
C SER A 172 14.42 -36.18 -22.37
N VAL A 173 13.70 -35.94 -23.47
CA VAL A 173 13.25 -34.58 -23.83
C VAL A 173 12.17 -34.07 -22.88
N TYR A 174 11.29 -34.96 -22.40
CA TYR A 174 10.28 -34.60 -21.39
C TYR A 174 10.92 -34.33 -20.04
N VAL A 175 11.85 -35.18 -19.60
CA VAL A 175 12.60 -34.98 -18.34
C VAL A 175 13.39 -33.68 -18.37
N ILE A 176 14.06 -33.36 -19.48
CA ILE A 176 14.80 -32.10 -19.63
C ILE A 176 13.85 -30.88 -19.58
N ARG A 177 12.71 -30.92 -20.28
CA ARG A 177 11.73 -29.82 -20.27
C ARG A 177 11.11 -29.61 -18.88
N THR A 178 10.76 -30.69 -18.19
CA THR A 178 10.27 -30.63 -16.81
C THR A 178 11.34 -30.09 -15.88
N GLY A 179 12.60 -30.52 -16.04
CA GLY A 179 13.73 -29.99 -15.27
C GLY A 179 13.91 -28.48 -15.45
N PHE A 180 13.94 -27.99 -16.69
CA PHE A 180 14.00 -26.54 -16.97
C PHE A 180 12.82 -25.78 -16.38
N PHE A 181 11.60 -26.32 -16.48
CA PHE A 181 10.41 -25.69 -15.91
C PHE A 181 10.50 -25.59 -14.39
N VAL A 182 10.94 -26.65 -13.70
CA VAL A 182 11.14 -26.66 -12.25
C VAL A 182 12.21 -25.65 -11.84
N VAL A 183 13.32 -25.56 -12.58
CA VAL A 183 14.40 -24.58 -12.31
C VAL A 183 13.88 -23.15 -12.47
N ILE A 184 13.12 -22.85 -13.52
CA ILE A 184 12.52 -21.52 -13.73
C ILE A 184 11.56 -21.17 -12.58
N CYS A 185 10.71 -22.12 -12.17
CA CYS A 185 9.78 -21.92 -11.05
C CYS A 185 10.53 -21.68 -9.72
N LEU A 186 11.61 -22.43 -9.47
CA LEU A 186 12.46 -22.26 -8.28
C LEU A 186 13.19 -20.92 -8.29
N MET A 187 13.75 -20.49 -9.43
CA MET A 187 14.36 -19.17 -9.56
C MET A 187 13.32 -18.05 -9.37
N GLY A 188 12.11 -18.21 -9.89
CA GLY A 188 11.02 -17.27 -9.66
C GLY A 188 10.65 -17.16 -8.18
N TRP A 189 10.55 -18.29 -7.48
CA TRP A 189 10.29 -18.34 -6.04
C TRP A 189 11.41 -17.69 -5.22
N LEU A 190 12.67 -18.02 -5.53
CA LEU A 190 13.84 -17.44 -4.84
C LEU A 190 13.96 -15.94 -5.09
N THR A 191 13.67 -15.49 -6.31
CA THR A 191 13.65 -14.06 -6.64
C THR A 191 12.53 -13.34 -5.90
N ALA A 192 11.33 -13.91 -5.87
CA ALA A 192 10.19 -13.32 -5.14
C ALA A 192 10.45 -13.23 -3.63
N THR A 193 10.98 -14.29 -3.02
CA THR A 193 11.35 -14.30 -1.59
C THR A 193 12.56 -13.41 -1.27
N GLY A 194 13.50 -13.26 -2.20
CA GLY A 194 14.61 -12.32 -2.07
C GLY A 194 14.18 -10.85 -2.18
N LEU A 195 13.24 -10.56 -3.10
CA LEU A 195 12.67 -9.22 -3.29
C LEU A 195 11.76 -8.80 -2.14
N ASP A 196 11.14 -9.74 -1.41
CA ASP A 196 10.38 -9.48 -0.18
C ASP A 196 11.21 -8.70 0.86
N ARG A 197 12.52 -8.98 0.94
CA ARG A 197 13.45 -8.23 1.81
C ARG A 197 13.62 -6.77 1.39
N TYR A 198 13.42 -6.49 0.10
CA TYR A 198 13.57 -5.18 -0.51
C TYR A 198 12.23 -4.55 -0.90
N GLU A 199 11.10 -5.11 -0.45
CA GLU A 199 9.74 -4.66 -0.77
C GLU A 199 9.60 -3.15 -0.55
N ARG A 200 10.08 -2.65 0.60
CA ARG A 200 10.02 -1.22 0.94
C ARG A 200 10.90 -0.34 0.05
N GLU A 201 12.04 -0.84 -0.41
CA GLU A 201 12.93 -0.09 -1.32
C GLU A 201 12.38 -0.09 -2.75
N LEU A 202 11.76 -1.21 -3.17
CA LEU A 202 11.06 -1.33 -4.45
C LEU A 202 9.79 -0.50 -4.49
N ASP A 203 9.03 -0.46 -3.40
CA ASP A 203 7.88 0.43 -3.25
C ASP A 203 8.31 1.88 -3.35
N GLN A 204 9.37 2.28 -2.65
CA GLN A 204 9.91 3.65 -2.76
C GLN A 204 10.39 3.98 -4.18
N LEU A 205 11.00 3.02 -4.88
CA LEU A 205 11.44 3.17 -6.26
C LEU A 205 10.25 3.20 -7.24
N TYR A 206 9.22 2.40 -6.97
CA TYR A 206 7.95 2.36 -7.69
C TYR A 206 7.20 3.70 -7.53
N TYR A 207 7.09 4.22 -6.31
CA TYR A 207 6.53 5.56 -6.04
C TYR A 207 7.34 6.65 -6.75
N ARG A 208 8.68 6.56 -6.76
CA ARG A 208 9.52 7.52 -7.51
C ARG A 208 9.34 7.46 -9.03
N LEU A 209 8.97 6.31 -9.60
CA LEU A 209 8.88 6.10 -11.05
C LEU A 209 7.46 6.24 -11.63
N ILE A 210 6.44 5.83 -10.88
CA ILE A 210 5.06 5.65 -11.38
C ILE A 210 4.12 6.71 -10.85
N GLU A 211 4.40 7.29 -9.69
CA GLU A 211 3.74 8.53 -9.34
C GLU A 211 4.19 9.55 -10.39
N PRO A 212 3.27 10.09 -11.21
CA PRO A 212 3.63 11.22 -12.04
C PRO A 212 4.24 12.23 -11.06
N ARG A 213 5.26 12.95 -11.50
CA ARG A 213 5.47 14.29 -10.94
C ARG A 213 4.15 15.02 -11.14
N THR A 214 3.20 14.87 -10.22
CA THR A 214 1.98 15.63 -10.15
C THR A 214 2.42 17.01 -9.68
N GLY A 215 3.11 17.71 -10.59
CA GLY A 215 2.98 19.15 -10.69
C GLY A 215 1.48 19.39 -10.82
N GLY A 216 0.89 19.93 -9.76
CA GLY A 216 -0.54 20.15 -9.72
C GLY A 216 -1.08 20.36 -8.32
N LEU A 217 -1.18 19.29 -7.50
CA LEU A 217 -2.15 19.32 -6.39
C LEU A 217 -1.64 18.89 -5.00
N ALA A 218 -0.48 18.23 -4.89
CA ALA A 218 0.15 17.93 -3.58
C ALA A 218 1.57 18.50 -3.42
N SER A 219 2.09 19.13 -4.48
CA SER A 219 3.37 19.84 -4.50
C SER A 219 3.11 21.33 -4.72
N ARG A 220 2.44 21.98 -3.77
CA ARG A 220 2.60 23.44 -3.65
C ARG A 220 4.04 23.67 -3.18
N ALA A 221 4.76 24.52 -3.91
CA ALA A 221 6.14 24.87 -3.63
C ALA A 221 6.31 25.19 -2.14
N GLY A 222 7.03 24.33 -1.42
CA GLY A 222 7.38 24.55 -0.03
C GLY A 222 7.28 23.39 0.95
N PHE A 223 6.52 22.34 0.63
CA PHE A 223 6.40 21.14 1.47
C PHE A 223 6.48 19.87 0.62
N SER A 224 7.57 19.73 -0.14
CA SER A 224 7.93 18.50 -0.85
C SER A 224 8.39 17.42 0.11
N THR A 225 8.20 16.15 -0.24
CA THR A 225 8.68 14.99 0.54
C THR A 225 10.20 14.84 0.48
N ILE A 226 10.84 15.65 -0.36
CA ILE A 226 12.28 15.73 -0.57
C ILE A 226 12.71 17.17 -0.33
N SER A 227 13.73 17.37 0.49
CA SER A 227 14.31 18.69 0.78
C SER A 227 15.80 18.70 0.45
N ARG A 228 16.26 19.81 -0.15
CA ARG A 228 17.67 20.12 -0.37
C ARG A 228 17.97 21.44 0.35
N LEU A 229 19.23 21.69 0.69
CA LEU A 229 19.59 22.95 1.37
C LEU A 229 19.11 24.20 0.61
N GLY A 230 19.17 24.17 -0.73
CA GLY A 230 18.69 25.26 -1.60
C GLY A 230 17.19 25.22 -1.97
N SER A 231 16.40 24.26 -1.49
CA SER A 231 14.94 24.29 -1.76
C SER A 231 14.19 25.26 -0.85
N LEU A 232 14.75 25.57 0.32
CA LEU A 232 14.16 26.51 1.28
C LEU A 232 14.41 27.98 0.91
N SER A 233 15.56 28.30 0.28
CA SER A 233 15.88 29.68 -0.11
C SER A 233 14.82 30.29 -1.02
N LYS A 234 14.31 29.53 -1.98
CA LYS A 234 13.23 29.97 -2.88
C LYS A 234 11.92 30.33 -2.16
N GLN A 235 11.64 29.72 -1.01
CA GLN A 235 10.47 30.08 -0.21
C GLN A 235 10.68 31.38 0.55
N PHE A 236 11.86 31.56 1.12
CA PHE A 236 12.22 32.80 1.79
C PHE A 236 12.21 33.98 0.82
N ASP A 237 12.70 33.80 -0.41
CA ASP A 237 12.77 34.87 -1.41
C ASP A 237 11.39 35.25 -1.99
N ALA A 238 10.49 34.29 -2.23
CA ALA A 238 9.23 34.52 -2.94
C ALA A 238 8.01 34.73 -2.02
N GLY A 239 8.13 34.47 -0.72
CA GLY A 239 6.98 34.39 0.18
C GLY A 239 7.21 34.88 1.62
N ALA A 240 8.28 35.65 1.87
CA ALA A 240 8.63 36.13 3.21
C ALA A 240 7.47 36.82 3.97
N GLU A 241 6.62 37.57 3.25
CA GLU A 241 5.51 38.31 3.85
C GLU A 241 4.17 37.57 3.83
N GLN A 242 4.11 36.35 3.29
CA GLN A 242 2.86 35.60 3.23
C GLN A 242 2.58 34.87 4.54
N ILE A 243 1.39 35.09 5.09
CA ILE A 243 0.93 34.37 6.28
C ILE A 243 0.70 32.89 5.93
N LYS A 244 1.53 31.99 6.44
CA LYS A 244 1.41 30.53 6.21
C LYS A 244 0.59 29.80 7.26
N LEU A 245 0.60 30.32 8.48
CA LEU A 245 -0.07 29.73 9.64
C LEU A 245 -0.58 30.85 10.54
N ARG A 246 -1.82 30.73 11.00
CA ARG A 246 -2.34 31.54 12.11
C ARG A 246 -2.63 30.62 13.26
N VAL A 247 -2.16 30.98 14.45
CA VAL A 247 -2.38 30.19 15.67
C VAL A 247 -2.97 31.12 16.71
N GLN A 248 -4.09 30.69 17.29
CA GLN A 248 -4.71 31.34 18.43
C GLN A 248 -4.64 30.39 19.63
N SER A 249 -4.12 30.89 20.74
CA SER A 249 -4.04 30.15 22.00
C SER A 249 -3.90 31.11 23.17
N THR A 250 -4.21 30.62 24.37
CA THR A 250 -3.91 31.31 25.63
C THR A 250 -2.43 31.27 25.97
N ASP A 251 -1.71 30.25 25.48
CA ASP A 251 -0.30 30.02 25.75
C ASP A 251 0.54 30.31 24.51
N GLU A 252 1.82 30.61 24.71
CA GLU A 252 2.74 30.91 23.62
C GLU A 252 2.84 29.69 22.68
N PRO A 253 2.65 29.88 21.36
CA PRO A 253 2.82 28.81 20.40
C PRO A 253 4.30 28.44 20.29
N GLY A 254 4.63 27.19 20.61
CA GLY A 254 5.97 26.64 20.44
C GLY A 254 6.29 26.26 18.98
N TYR A 255 7.10 25.22 18.81
CA TYR A 255 7.45 24.72 17.48
C TYR A 255 6.33 23.86 16.88
N PHE A 256 5.71 24.33 15.80
CA PHE A 256 4.70 23.60 15.04
C PHE A 256 5.35 22.79 13.91
N ARG A 257 5.31 21.47 14.04
CA ARG A 257 5.95 20.57 13.09
C ARG A 257 4.97 20.23 11.96
N GLY A 258 5.39 20.46 10.72
CA GLY A 258 4.64 20.06 9.52
C GLY A 258 5.21 18.81 8.84
N ARG A 259 6.49 18.50 9.05
CA ARG A 259 7.18 17.35 8.47
C ARG A 259 8.49 17.05 9.21
N ALA A 260 8.91 15.79 9.20
CA ALA A 260 10.21 15.34 9.64
C ALA A 260 10.95 14.68 8.47
N PHE A 261 12.24 14.97 8.33
CA PHE A 261 13.10 14.33 7.33
C PHE A 261 14.14 13.49 8.06
N VAL A 262 14.08 12.17 7.85
CA VAL A 262 14.84 11.20 8.65
C VAL A 262 15.85 10.40 7.84
N GLN A 263 15.81 10.52 6.52
CA GLN A 263 16.68 9.79 5.61
C GLN A 263 17.50 10.76 4.77
N PHE A 264 18.82 10.56 4.75
CA PHE A 264 19.74 11.39 3.98
C PHE A 264 20.49 10.57 2.93
N PHE A 265 20.25 10.88 1.65
CA PHE A 265 20.90 10.21 0.52
C PHE A 265 21.18 11.23 -0.60
N ASN A 266 22.35 11.15 -1.24
CA ASN A 266 22.69 11.97 -2.41
C ASN A 266 22.44 13.47 -2.24
N SER A 267 22.76 14.02 -1.06
CA SER A 267 22.54 15.44 -0.72
C SER A 267 21.06 15.85 -0.66
N GLU A 268 20.16 14.88 -0.44
CA GLU A 268 18.73 15.07 -0.25
C GLU A 268 18.26 14.48 1.07
N TRP A 269 17.39 15.22 1.74
CA TRP A 269 16.64 14.80 2.91
C TRP A 269 15.26 14.31 2.49
N HIS A 270 14.89 13.10 2.90
CA HIS A 270 13.60 12.48 2.59
C HIS A 270 12.75 12.36 3.84
N SER A 271 11.48 12.71 3.71
CA SER A 271 10.47 12.52 4.74
C SER A 271 9.79 11.17 4.57
N GLU A 272 9.27 10.67 5.68
CA GLU A 272 8.36 9.54 5.65
C GLU A 272 6.93 10.01 5.38
N ILE A 273 6.09 9.05 5.01
CA ILE A 273 4.66 9.27 4.82
C ILE A 273 3.95 8.53 5.95
N GLY A 274 2.88 9.15 6.48
CA GLY A 274 2.07 8.60 7.55
C GLY A 274 1.51 7.21 7.23
N ASN A 275 1.74 6.27 8.14
CA ASN A 275 1.30 4.88 8.02
C ASN A 275 0.34 4.47 9.13
N HIS A 276 0.00 5.37 10.06
CA HIS A 276 -0.90 5.08 11.17
C HIS A 276 -2.12 6.00 11.13
N ASN A 277 -3.31 5.44 11.31
CA ASN A 277 -4.53 6.25 11.42
C ASN A 277 -4.78 6.59 12.87
N ALA A 278 -5.11 7.86 13.13
CA ALA A 278 -5.59 8.28 14.44
C ALA A 278 -6.98 7.66 14.70
N ALA A 279 -7.23 7.26 15.94
CA ALA A 279 -8.52 6.69 16.31
C ALA A 279 -9.58 7.80 16.37
N ILE A 280 -10.73 7.56 15.74
CA ILE A 280 -11.89 8.47 15.86
C ILE A 280 -12.56 8.21 17.21
N ILE A 281 -12.80 9.27 17.96
CA ILE A 281 -13.54 9.20 19.24
C ILE A 281 -14.83 10.00 19.14
N ALA A 282 -15.90 9.49 19.75
CA ALA A 282 -17.20 10.16 19.71
C ALA A 282 -17.30 11.31 20.73
N VAL A 283 -16.57 11.22 21.84
CA VAL A 283 -16.65 12.19 22.94
C VAL A 283 -15.22 12.57 23.33
N PRO A 284 -14.91 13.87 23.48
CA PRO A 284 -13.60 14.31 23.92
C PRO A 284 -13.32 13.89 25.37
N PRO A 285 -12.05 13.78 25.78
CA PRO A 285 -11.67 13.56 27.17
C PRO A 285 -12.24 14.65 28.10
N ALA A 286 -12.40 14.31 29.39
CA ALA A 286 -12.89 15.26 30.39
C ALA A 286 -12.03 16.53 30.44
N GLY A 287 -12.68 17.70 30.50
CA GLY A 287 -12.02 19.01 30.54
C GLY A 287 -11.63 19.58 29.17
N VAL A 288 -11.96 18.90 28.06
CA VAL A 288 -11.79 19.43 26.70
C VAL A 288 -13.14 19.86 26.14
N GLN A 289 -13.21 21.09 25.61
CA GLN A 289 -14.34 21.59 24.85
C GLN A 289 -13.84 22.16 23.53
N ALA A 290 -14.54 21.87 22.43
CA ALA A 290 -14.22 22.45 21.13
C ALA A 290 -14.66 23.91 21.07
N SER A 291 -13.71 24.81 20.80
CA SER A 291 -13.98 26.23 20.53
C SER A 291 -14.35 26.49 19.05
N VAL A 292 -14.29 25.47 18.19
CA VAL A 292 -14.48 25.52 16.72
C VAL A 292 -15.82 24.87 16.32
N PRO A 293 -16.49 25.31 15.23
CA PRO A 293 -17.84 24.87 14.83
C PRO A 293 -18.11 23.36 14.85
N GLN A 294 -19.40 23.03 15.02
CA GLN A 294 -19.95 21.77 15.53
C GLN A 294 -19.82 20.53 14.63
N ASP A 295 -19.26 20.64 13.42
CA ASP A 295 -19.21 19.55 12.42
C ASP A 295 -17.83 18.88 12.29
N GLY A 296 -16.96 19.02 13.30
CA GLY A 296 -15.64 18.41 13.31
C GLY A 296 -15.62 17.00 13.91
N THR A 297 -14.59 16.23 13.57
CA THR A 297 -14.33 14.90 14.12
C THR A 297 -13.17 14.95 15.10
N TRP A 298 -13.27 14.19 16.19
CA TRP A 298 -12.20 14.04 17.17
C TRP A 298 -11.28 12.87 16.81
N PHE A 299 -9.98 13.14 16.76
CA PHE A 299 -8.93 12.19 16.44
C PHE A 299 -7.94 12.07 17.61
N GLN A 300 -7.77 10.85 18.10
CA GLN A 300 -6.87 10.51 19.19
C GLN A 300 -5.66 9.72 18.67
N MET A 301 -4.46 10.24 18.92
CA MET A 301 -3.19 9.58 18.55
C MET A 301 -2.53 8.86 19.73
N GLY A 302 -2.73 9.37 20.94
CA GLY A 302 -1.99 8.95 22.13
C GLY A 302 -2.85 8.92 23.39
N GLN A 303 -2.20 8.74 24.55
CA GLN A 303 -2.92 8.79 25.82
C GLN A 303 -3.36 10.22 26.11
N ALA A 304 -4.67 10.45 26.08
CA ALA A 304 -5.28 11.76 26.22
C ALA A 304 -5.84 12.00 27.64
N LYS A 305 -5.15 11.53 28.68
CA LYS A 305 -5.60 11.74 30.07
C LYS A 305 -4.85 12.94 30.67
N SER A 306 -5.50 14.09 30.67
CA SER A 306 -5.05 15.28 31.40
C SER A 306 -6.25 15.98 32.02
N SER A 307 -6.05 16.60 33.18
CA SER A 307 -7.01 17.51 33.80
C SER A 307 -6.82 18.97 33.35
N ASN A 308 -5.74 19.27 32.64
CA ASN A 308 -5.39 20.62 32.19
C ASN A 308 -4.87 20.61 30.76
N TRP A 309 -5.60 21.28 29.87
CA TRP A 309 -5.40 21.27 28.43
C TRP A 309 -5.07 22.68 27.93
N ILE A 310 -4.16 22.74 26.97
CA ILE A 310 -3.87 23.91 26.16
C ILE A 310 -4.55 23.68 24.81
N GLU A 311 -5.38 24.62 24.38
CA GLU A 311 -5.99 24.63 23.07
C GLU A 311 -5.16 25.50 22.12
N TYR A 312 -4.80 24.94 20.97
CA TYR A 312 -4.29 25.70 19.84
C TYR A 312 -5.30 25.62 18.70
N GLN A 313 -5.90 26.75 18.36
CA GLN A 313 -6.72 26.87 17.17
C GLN A 313 -5.85 27.34 16.01
N VAL A 314 -5.85 26.58 14.92
CA VAL A 314 -4.87 26.73 13.85
C VAL A 314 -5.57 26.87 12.50
N TRP A 315 -5.15 27.87 11.73
CA TRP A 315 -5.54 28.03 10.33
C TRP A 315 -4.31 27.91 9.44
N SER A 316 -4.37 27.02 8.45
CA SER A 316 -3.32 26.85 7.46
C SER A 316 -3.85 26.95 6.04
N GLU A 317 -3.10 27.61 5.17
CA GLU A 317 -3.37 27.64 3.73
C GLU A 317 -2.87 26.38 2.99
N ILE A 318 -2.21 25.48 3.73
CA ILE A 318 -1.62 24.27 3.19
C ILE A 318 -2.60 23.12 3.42
N SER A 319 -3.21 22.67 2.33
CA SER A 319 -4.15 21.55 2.33
C SER A 319 -3.47 20.26 2.80
N GLY A 320 -4.20 19.50 3.61
CA GLY A 320 -3.84 18.17 4.07
C GLY A 320 -2.66 18.02 5.02
N HIS A 321 -2.11 19.14 5.50
CA HIS A 321 -1.10 19.18 6.55
C HIS A 321 -1.69 19.73 7.84
N ILE A 322 -1.55 18.97 8.92
CA ILE A 322 -1.95 19.42 10.26
C ILE A 322 -0.65 19.75 10.99
N PHE A 323 -0.39 21.04 11.16
CA PHE A 323 0.76 21.53 11.90
C PHE A 323 0.46 21.42 13.38
N ALA A 324 1.29 20.68 14.11
CA ALA A 324 1.07 20.48 15.53
C ALA A 324 2.38 20.49 16.33
N PRO A 325 2.32 20.85 17.64
CA PRO A 325 3.40 20.58 18.56
C PRO A 325 3.74 19.08 18.64
N LEU A 326 4.96 18.77 19.08
CA LEU A 326 5.37 17.38 19.30
C LEU A 326 4.52 16.71 20.37
N ASN A 327 4.18 15.43 20.19
CA ASN A 327 3.37 14.64 21.11
C ASN A 327 1.94 15.18 21.32
N THR A 328 1.33 15.84 20.34
CA THR A 328 -0.10 16.20 20.41
C THR A 328 -0.95 14.92 20.53
N PRO A 329 -1.73 14.72 21.59
CA PRO A 329 -2.53 13.50 21.76
C PRO A 329 -3.90 13.57 21.08
N LEU A 330 -4.45 14.77 20.86
CA LEU A 330 -5.84 14.97 20.47
C LEU A 330 -5.97 16.13 19.48
N VAL A 331 -6.73 15.87 18.40
CA VAL A 331 -6.99 16.81 17.32
C VAL A 331 -8.49 16.83 17.04
N TYR A 332 -9.03 18.02 16.83
CA TYR A 332 -10.40 18.23 16.36
C TYR A 332 -10.34 18.96 15.02
N ALA A 333 -10.81 18.30 13.96
CA ALA A 333 -10.73 18.82 12.60
C ALA A 333 -11.94 18.40 11.77
N VAL A 334 -12.31 19.22 10.79
CA VAL A 334 -13.27 18.84 9.74
C VAL A 334 -12.51 18.00 8.71
N ALA A 335 -12.46 16.70 8.97
CA ALA A 335 -11.79 15.71 8.14
C ALA A 335 -12.44 14.34 8.34
N ASP A 336 -12.37 13.50 7.30
CA ASP A 336 -12.84 12.10 7.36
C ASP A 336 -11.80 11.20 8.06
N SER A 337 -10.52 11.53 7.91
CA SER A 337 -9.41 10.77 8.51
C SER A 337 -8.20 11.64 8.80
N VAL A 338 -7.49 11.30 9.88
CA VAL A 338 -6.18 11.86 10.22
C VAL A 338 -5.17 10.72 10.33
N GLN A 339 -4.03 10.90 9.69
CA GLN A 339 -2.91 9.98 9.66
C GLN A 339 -1.72 10.61 10.35
N PHE A 340 -0.92 9.78 11.03
CA PHE A 340 0.35 10.17 11.61
C PHE A 340 1.46 9.19 11.22
N ASP A 341 2.68 9.73 11.09
CA ASP A 341 3.87 8.93 10.81
C ASP A 341 4.62 8.52 12.09
N SER A 342 5.74 7.81 11.91
CA SER A 342 6.58 7.37 13.03
C SER A 342 7.24 8.53 13.79
N GLN A 343 7.14 9.77 13.31
CA GLN A 343 7.73 10.98 13.87
C GLN A 343 6.65 11.97 14.34
N ASP A 344 5.42 11.46 14.53
CA ASP A 344 4.21 12.16 14.95
C ASP A 344 3.81 13.32 14.02
N ILE A 345 4.12 13.21 12.72
CA ILE A 345 3.66 14.18 11.71
C ILE A 345 2.23 13.89 11.30
N LEU A 346 1.37 14.89 11.45
CA LEU A 346 -0.04 14.77 11.13
C LEU A 346 -0.37 15.20 9.71
N THR A 347 -1.16 14.35 9.05
CA THR A 347 -1.65 14.59 7.69
C THR A 347 -3.09 14.12 7.54
N SER A 348 -3.83 14.74 6.63
CA SER A 348 -5.20 14.35 6.32
C SER A 348 -5.48 14.60 4.84
N ARG A 349 -5.99 13.62 4.10
CA ARG A 349 -6.29 13.82 2.66
C ARG A 349 -7.62 14.57 2.44
N SER A 350 -8.51 14.52 3.42
CA SER A 350 -9.84 15.13 3.39
C SER A 350 -9.86 16.57 3.90
N MET A 351 -8.79 17.03 4.55
CA MET A 351 -8.76 18.38 5.12
C MET A 351 -8.47 19.43 4.07
N GLU A 352 -9.46 20.29 3.81
CA GLU A 352 -9.36 21.41 2.89
C GLU A 352 -8.50 22.56 3.45
N SER A 353 -7.90 23.36 2.56
CA SER A 353 -7.11 24.52 2.96
C SER A 353 -7.99 25.62 3.55
N GLY A 354 -7.52 26.29 4.61
CA GLY A 354 -8.20 27.44 5.22
C GLY A 354 -9.23 27.08 6.29
N PHE A 355 -9.61 25.80 6.42
CA PHE A 355 -10.46 25.34 7.52
C PHE A 355 -9.66 25.30 8.83
N PRO A 356 -10.20 25.87 9.93
CA PRO A 356 -9.57 25.76 11.22
C PRO A 356 -9.62 24.34 11.77
N TYR A 357 -8.58 23.96 12.49
CA TYR A 357 -8.57 22.79 13.37
C TYR A 357 -8.09 23.19 14.76
N SER A 358 -8.48 22.40 15.76
CA SER A 358 -8.03 22.57 17.14
C SER A 358 -7.14 21.43 17.58
N LEU A 359 -6.08 21.76 18.29
CA LEU A 359 -5.16 20.81 18.88
C LEU A 359 -5.27 20.95 20.40
N TYR A 360 -5.30 19.82 21.09
CA TYR A 360 -5.33 19.81 22.55
C TYR A 360 -4.06 19.16 23.07
N TYR A 361 -3.31 19.96 23.81
CA TYR A 361 -2.02 19.59 24.35
C TYR A 361 -2.08 19.58 25.88
N PRO A 362 -1.63 18.52 26.57
CA PRO A 362 -1.60 18.51 28.02
C PRO A 362 -0.50 19.46 28.52
N ARG A 363 -0.82 20.36 29.46
CA ARG A 363 0.17 21.33 29.98
C ARG A 363 1.39 20.65 30.63
N HIS A 364 1.20 19.44 31.17
CA HIS A 364 2.31 18.59 31.59
C HIS A 364 2.75 17.75 30.39
N GLN A 365 4.00 17.96 29.96
CA GLN A 365 4.57 17.22 28.83
C GLN A 365 4.45 15.72 29.08
N LEU A 366 3.80 15.02 28.14
CA LEU A 366 3.86 13.57 28.12
C LEU A 366 5.31 13.15 27.84
N PRO A 367 5.84 12.15 28.55
CA PRO A 367 7.16 11.62 28.24
C PRO A 367 7.19 11.15 26.79
N HIS A 368 8.27 11.48 26.09
CA HIS A 368 8.44 11.05 24.70
C HIS A 368 8.41 9.52 24.64
N ARG A 369 7.64 8.98 23.70
CA ARG A 369 7.58 7.53 23.50
C ARG A 369 8.97 7.08 23.06
N PRO A 370 9.58 6.07 23.72
CA PRO A 370 10.87 5.56 23.27
C PRO A 370 10.75 4.99 21.86
N GLU A 371 11.71 5.34 21.01
CA GLU A 371 11.79 4.82 19.65
C GLU A 371 11.99 3.31 19.64
N SER A 372 11.32 2.62 18.71
CA SER A 372 11.51 1.17 18.58
C SER A 372 12.94 0.84 18.13
N PRO A 373 13.49 -0.35 18.45
CA PRO A 373 14.82 -0.74 17.98
C PRO A 373 14.97 -0.71 16.45
N GLN A 374 13.88 -0.95 15.71
CA GLN A 374 13.86 -0.84 14.26
C GLN A 374 13.91 0.62 13.80
N ALA A 375 13.15 1.50 14.46
CA ALA A 375 13.18 2.94 14.20
C ALA A 375 14.57 3.51 14.49
N LEU A 376 15.22 3.12 15.58
CA LEU A 376 16.59 3.53 15.90
C LEU A 376 17.60 3.13 14.82
N LYS A 377 17.57 1.87 14.34
CA LYS A 377 18.45 1.42 13.24
C LYS A 377 18.29 2.27 11.99
N ARG A 378 17.06 2.70 11.70
CA ARG A 378 16.74 3.56 10.58
C ARG A 378 17.20 5.00 10.79
N LEU A 379 16.94 5.59 11.96
CA LEU A 379 17.34 6.96 12.30
C LEU A 379 18.86 7.13 12.38
N LEU A 380 19.59 6.04 12.67
CA LEU A 380 21.05 6.00 12.69
C LEU A 380 21.68 5.61 11.35
N GLN A 381 20.88 5.50 10.28
CA GLN A 381 21.39 5.14 8.97
C GLN A 381 22.23 6.28 8.38
N LEU A 382 23.47 5.96 8.02
CA LEU A 382 24.40 6.85 7.34
C LEU A 382 24.44 6.51 5.85
N PRO A 383 24.61 7.50 4.94
CA PRO A 383 24.83 7.21 3.54
C PRO A 383 26.17 6.49 3.33
N TYR A 384 26.23 5.62 2.32
CA TYR A 384 27.43 4.81 2.03
C TYR A 384 28.67 5.68 1.74
N ASN A 385 28.47 6.85 1.11
CA ASN A 385 29.53 7.73 0.64
C ASN A 385 29.58 9.05 1.44
N ILE A 386 29.72 8.99 2.76
CA ILE A 386 30.07 10.19 3.56
C ILE A 386 31.50 10.61 3.23
N SER A 387 31.71 11.90 2.95
CA SER A 387 33.04 12.45 2.67
C SER A 387 33.98 12.25 3.87
N PRO A 388 35.27 11.92 3.65
CA PRO A 388 36.22 11.69 4.73
C PRO A 388 36.33 12.87 5.70
N GLU A 389 36.23 14.10 5.20
CA GLU A 389 36.34 15.34 5.95
C GLU A 389 35.23 15.45 7.00
N ILE A 390 33.99 15.08 6.66
CA ILE A 390 32.86 15.07 7.60
C ILE A 390 33.06 14.00 8.68
N ARG A 391 33.65 12.85 8.33
CA ARG A 391 33.95 11.80 9.32
C ARG A 391 35.04 12.24 10.30
N GLU A 392 36.03 12.99 9.82
CA GLU A 392 37.08 13.53 10.67
C GLU A 392 36.54 14.63 11.59
N LEU A 393 35.79 15.58 11.02
CA LEU A 393 35.15 16.64 11.77
C LEU A 393 34.20 16.10 12.85
N SER A 394 33.37 15.11 12.52
CA SER A 394 32.47 14.51 13.52
C SER A 394 33.23 13.82 14.67
N ARG A 395 34.39 13.21 14.41
CA ARG A 395 35.23 12.65 15.49
C ARG A 395 35.84 13.72 16.38
N GLU A 396 36.29 14.82 15.78
CA GLU A 396 36.85 15.96 16.50
C GLU A 396 35.79 16.64 17.36
N VAL A 397 34.64 16.97 16.77
CA VAL A 397 33.52 17.62 17.48
C VAL A 397 32.99 16.73 18.60
N PHE A 398 32.94 15.41 18.44
CA PHE A 398 32.45 14.49 19.47
C PHE A 398 33.55 13.93 20.40
N ALA A 399 34.78 14.42 20.29
CA ALA A 399 35.87 13.96 21.13
C ALA A 399 35.56 14.23 22.61
N GLY A 400 35.61 13.18 23.44
CA GLY A 400 35.37 13.26 24.88
C GLY A 400 33.90 13.34 25.30
N CYS A 401 32.93 13.21 24.37
CA CYS A 401 31.50 13.15 24.73
C CYS A 401 31.07 11.72 25.08
N GLU A 402 30.54 11.53 26.28
CA GLU A 402 30.02 10.26 26.80
C GLU A 402 28.50 10.14 26.62
N THR A 403 27.78 11.26 26.64
CA THR A 403 26.31 11.28 26.55
C THR A 403 25.78 11.89 25.23
N PRO A 404 24.57 11.52 24.77
CA PRO A 404 23.92 12.20 23.65
C PRO A 404 23.68 13.69 23.90
N ALA A 405 23.42 14.09 25.15
CA ALA A 405 23.23 15.49 25.52
C ALA A 405 24.50 16.31 25.28
N GLU A 406 25.65 15.80 25.73
CA GLU A 406 26.96 16.43 25.46
C GLU A 406 27.24 16.55 23.96
N LYS A 407 26.93 15.51 23.18
CA LYS A 407 27.12 15.57 21.71
C LYS A 407 26.27 16.67 21.08
N ILE A 408 25.00 16.81 21.48
CA ILE A 408 24.10 17.86 20.99
C ILE A 408 24.66 19.24 21.33
N GLU A 409 25.05 19.45 22.59
CA GLU A 409 25.63 20.71 23.05
C GLU A 409 26.92 21.06 22.28
N ARG A 410 27.74 20.05 21.99
CA ARG A 410 29.00 20.24 21.25
C ARG A 410 28.78 20.63 19.79
N VAL A 411 27.79 20.05 19.12
CA VAL A 411 27.38 20.50 17.78
C VAL A 411 26.86 21.94 17.82
N GLN A 412 26.01 22.28 18.80
CA GLN A 412 25.46 23.64 18.93
C GLN A 412 26.58 24.66 19.12
N THR A 413 27.56 24.35 19.98
CA THR A 413 28.73 25.19 20.24
C THR A 413 29.60 25.36 18.99
N TYR A 414 29.76 24.30 18.19
CA TYR A 414 30.54 24.35 16.94
C TYR A 414 29.97 25.32 15.90
N PHE A 415 28.64 25.50 15.84
CA PHE A 415 28.00 26.43 14.90
C PHE A 415 27.80 27.85 15.45
N GLN A 416 27.90 28.05 16.76
CA GLN A 416 27.79 29.36 17.39
C GLN A 416 29.12 30.12 17.41
N ASN A 417 30.24 29.40 17.45
CA ASN A 417 31.59 29.92 17.27
C ASN A 417 31.99 29.90 15.80
#